data_AF-A0A5S3SZ30-F1
#
_entry.id   AF-A0A5S3SZ30-F1
#
_cell.length_a   1.000
_cell.length_b   1.000
_cell.length_c   1.000
_cell.angle_alpha   90.00
_cell.angle_beta   90.00
_cell.angle_gamma   90.00
#
_symmetry.space_group_name_H-M   'P 1'
#
loop_
_entity.id
_entity.type
_entity.pdbx_description
1 polymer ?
#
loop_
_entity_poly.entity_id
_entity_poly.type
_entity_poly.pdbx_seq_one_letter_code
_entity_poly.pdbx_strand_id
1 'polypeptide(L)'
;MKSAKESFPDLNSCSFDKGFHSKRNQEELREYLDPVVLPKKGRRNRAETEWETSPEFRAEKRQHSAVESAINALEVHGLDKCPDHGIEGFKRYTAMAVLARNIQKLGAEIQKQARKRA
;
A
#
# COMPACT_ATOMS: atom_id res chain seq x y z
N MET A 1 4.79 3.12 -13.66
CA MET A 1 3.96 4.29 -13.34
C MET A 1 2.96 4.61 -14.44
N LYS A 2 3.41 4.82 -15.69
CA LYS A 2 2.54 5.09 -16.86
C LYS A 2 1.26 4.23 -16.94
N SER A 3 1.39 2.89 -16.96
CA SER A 3 0.23 1.99 -17.01
C SER A 3 -0.72 2.12 -15.81
N ALA A 4 -0.20 2.46 -14.62
CA ALA A 4 -1.04 2.71 -13.46
C ALA A 4 -1.85 4.00 -13.62
N LYS A 5 -1.27 5.07 -14.17
CA LYS A 5 -2.00 6.30 -14.53
C LYS A 5 -3.01 6.09 -15.64
N GLU A 6 -2.73 5.22 -16.61
CA GLU A 6 -3.69 4.84 -17.65
C GLU A 6 -4.90 4.10 -17.06
N SER A 7 -4.67 3.24 -16.07
CA SER A 7 -5.73 2.48 -15.40
C SER A 7 -6.48 3.29 -14.35
N PHE A 8 -5.78 4.25 -13.72
CA PHE A 8 -6.28 5.11 -12.65
C PHE A 8 -5.90 6.56 -12.93
N PRO A 9 -6.65 7.28 -13.80
CA PRO A 9 -6.33 8.66 -14.18
C PRO A 9 -6.21 9.60 -12.98
N ASP A 10 -7.01 9.37 -11.94
CA ASP A 10 -7.08 10.19 -10.72
C ASP A 10 -5.95 9.90 -9.70
N LEU A 11 -5.04 8.95 -9.98
CA LEU A 11 -3.95 8.59 -9.05
C LEU A 11 -2.91 9.71 -8.94
N ASN A 12 -3.03 10.60 -7.95
CA ASN A 12 -2.16 11.79 -7.88
C ASN A 12 -0.95 11.63 -6.94
N SER A 13 -1.03 10.77 -5.93
CA SER A 13 0.09 10.46 -5.03
C SER A 13 0.10 8.97 -4.68
N CYS A 14 1.29 8.46 -4.35
CA CYS A 14 1.43 7.22 -3.61
C CYS A 14 2.79 7.16 -2.91
N SER A 15 2.86 6.36 -1.84
CA SER A 15 4.09 6.10 -1.11
C SER A 15 4.78 4.81 -1.56
N PHE A 16 6.11 4.82 -1.50
CA PHE A 16 6.95 3.73 -1.95
C PHE A 16 7.86 3.23 -0.84
N ASP A 17 8.25 1.96 -0.95
CA ASP A 17 9.34 1.43 -0.15
C ASP A 17 10.67 2.05 -0.51
N LYS A 18 11.53 2.18 0.51
CA LYS A 18 12.91 2.64 0.38
C LYS A 18 13.72 1.78 -0.60
N GLY A 19 13.33 0.52 -0.80
CA GLY A 19 13.95 -0.40 -1.76
C GLY A 19 13.84 0.08 -3.21
N PHE A 20 12.80 0.83 -3.55
CA PHE A 20 12.59 1.38 -4.90
C PHE A 20 13.36 2.66 -5.18
N HIS A 21 14.18 3.14 -4.24
CA HIS A 21 14.91 4.38 -4.43
C HIS A 21 16.07 4.25 -5.41
N SER A 22 16.02 5.06 -6.47
CA SER A 22 17.15 5.46 -7.30
C SER A 22 16.97 6.94 -7.68
N LYS A 23 18.04 7.63 -8.09
CA LYS A 23 17.93 9.03 -8.57
C LYS A 23 16.95 9.12 -9.74
N ARG A 24 17.08 8.18 -10.68
CA ARG A 24 16.18 8.06 -11.83
C ARG A 24 14.72 7.91 -11.41
N ASN A 25 14.42 7.04 -10.45
CA ASN A 25 13.05 6.87 -9.98
C ASN A 25 12.52 8.13 -9.28
N GLN A 26 13.34 8.85 -8.52
CA GLN A 26 12.93 10.12 -7.91
C GLN A 26 12.57 11.18 -8.95
N GLU A 27 13.27 11.20 -10.08
CA GLU A 27 13.05 12.15 -11.18
C GLU A 27 11.83 11.75 -12.02
N GLU A 28 11.81 10.51 -12.55
CA GLU A 28 10.74 10.02 -13.41
C GLU A 28 9.36 10.01 -12.72
N LEU A 29 9.30 9.74 -11.40
CA LEU A 29 8.03 9.71 -10.68
C LEU A 29 7.37 11.10 -10.59
N ARG A 30 8.14 12.20 -10.63
CA ARG A 30 7.62 13.57 -10.57
C ARG A 30 6.83 13.96 -11.81
N GLU A 31 7.01 13.24 -12.92
CA GLU A 31 6.21 13.45 -14.13
C GLU A 31 4.76 12.98 -13.96
N TYR A 32 4.49 12.10 -12.99
CA TYR A 32 3.20 11.42 -12.84
C TYR A 32 2.51 11.69 -11.50
N LEU A 33 3.28 12.03 -10.46
CA LEU A 33 2.80 12.12 -9.08
C LEU A 33 3.20 13.46 -8.45
N ASP A 34 2.28 14.01 -7.67
CA ASP A 34 2.50 15.19 -6.84
C ASP A 34 1.72 15.04 -5.51
N PRO A 35 2.39 14.83 -4.36
CA PRO A 35 3.84 14.73 -4.17
C PRO A 35 4.41 13.32 -4.41
N VAL A 36 5.72 13.24 -4.69
CA VAL A 36 6.47 11.96 -4.75
C VAL A 36 6.94 11.54 -3.35
N VAL A 37 6.40 10.43 -2.86
CA VAL A 37 6.69 9.91 -1.51
C VAL A 37 7.58 8.66 -1.59
N LEU A 38 8.83 8.85 -2.02
CA LEU A 38 9.86 7.82 -2.14
C LEU A 38 11.02 8.10 -1.16
N PRO A 39 11.18 7.34 -0.06
CA PRO A 39 12.26 7.56 0.90
C PRO A 39 13.63 7.32 0.27
N LYS A 40 14.60 8.22 0.53
CA LYS A 40 15.95 8.07 0.03
C LYS A 40 16.67 6.88 0.65
N LYS A 41 17.33 6.08 -0.18
CA LYS A 41 18.26 5.04 0.26
C LYS A 41 19.62 5.67 0.61
N GLY A 42 20.13 5.39 1.80
CA GLY A 42 21.43 5.88 2.29
C GLY A 42 21.35 7.22 3.04
N ARG A 43 22.45 7.97 3.03
CA ARG A 43 22.59 9.26 3.72
C ARG A 43 21.78 10.34 3.01
N ARG A 44 20.99 11.09 3.77
CA ARG A 44 20.21 12.23 3.30
C ARG A 44 20.99 13.53 3.45
N ASN A 45 20.79 14.44 2.51
CA ASN A 45 21.19 15.84 2.67
C ASN A 45 20.13 16.60 3.49
N ARG A 46 20.36 17.90 3.71
CA ARG A 46 19.47 18.73 4.52
C ARG A 46 18.07 18.84 3.93
N ALA A 47 17.95 19.14 2.64
CA ALA A 47 16.67 19.29 1.95
C ALA A 47 15.86 17.97 1.92
N GLU A 48 16.52 16.83 1.69
CA GLU A 48 15.89 15.51 1.71
C GLU A 48 15.42 15.14 3.12
N THR A 49 16.16 15.55 4.15
CA THR A 49 15.74 15.35 5.54
C THR A 49 14.53 16.20 5.85
N GLU A 50 14.57 17.50 5.52
CA GLU A 50 13.44 18.43 5.69
C GLU A 50 12.18 17.87 5.01
N TRP A 51 12.28 17.41 3.76
CA TRP A 51 11.19 16.78 3.03
C TRP A 51 10.68 15.48 3.67
N GLU A 52 11.55 14.49 3.94
CA GLU A 52 11.10 13.20 4.52
C GLU A 52 10.55 13.34 5.94
N THR A 53 10.86 14.44 6.64
CA THR A 53 10.29 14.77 7.95
C THR A 53 9.04 15.63 7.88
N SER A 54 8.66 16.12 6.69
CA SER A 54 7.51 16.98 6.52
C SER A 54 6.22 16.27 6.95
N PRO A 55 5.21 17.02 7.44
CA PRO A 55 3.92 16.44 7.80
C PRO A 55 3.26 15.71 6.64
N GLU A 56 3.37 16.26 5.43
CA GLU A 56 2.81 15.72 4.19
C GLU A 56 3.45 14.36 3.83
N PHE A 57 4.78 14.30 3.78
CA PHE A 57 5.48 13.05 3.48
C PHE A 57 5.15 11.95 4.50
N ARG A 58 5.06 12.31 5.79
CA ARG A 58 4.70 11.36 6.85
C ARG A 58 3.25 10.88 6.74
N ALA A 59 2.31 11.76 6.39
CA ALA A 59 0.90 11.40 6.22
C ALA A 59 0.72 10.37 5.11
N GLU A 60 1.28 10.64 3.93
CA GLU A 60 1.22 9.73 2.78
C GLU A 60 1.96 8.42 3.03
N LYS A 61 3.12 8.47 3.70
CA LYS A 61 3.89 7.27 4.06
C LYS A 61 3.14 6.38 5.05
N ARG A 62 2.31 6.94 5.95
CA ARG A 62 1.52 6.14 6.90
C ARG A 62 0.46 5.28 6.22
N GLN A 63 0.02 5.63 5.00
CA GLN A 63 -0.91 4.79 4.23
C GLN A 63 -0.30 3.42 3.91
N HIS A 64 1.02 3.34 3.74
CA HIS A 64 1.73 2.09 3.55
C HIS A 64 1.53 1.14 4.75
N SER A 65 1.57 1.64 5.98
CA SER A 65 1.33 0.81 7.17
C SER A 65 -0.08 0.22 7.20
N ALA A 66 -1.08 0.90 6.64
CA ALA A 66 -2.43 0.36 6.53
C ALA A 66 -2.50 -0.80 5.52
N VAL A 67 -1.77 -0.71 4.41
CA VAL A 67 -1.64 -1.78 3.40
C VAL A 67 -0.91 -2.97 4.00
N GLU A 68 0.24 -2.77 4.62
CA GLU A 68 1.02 -3.84 5.28
C GLU A 68 0.22 -4.53 6.38
N SER A 69 -0.53 -3.77 7.18
CA SER A 69 -1.45 -4.34 8.18
C SER A 69 -2.56 -5.18 7.53
N ALA A 70 -3.07 -4.77 6.37
CA ALA A 70 -4.05 -5.55 5.63
C ALA A 70 -3.44 -6.86 5.11
N ILE A 71 -2.24 -6.82 4.52
CA ILE A 71 -1.50 -7.99 4.04
C ILE A 71 -1.19 -8.96 5.18
N ASN A 72 -0.57 -8.49 6.26
CA ASN A 72 -0.24 -9.31 7.42
C ASN A 72 -1.49 -10.00 8.00
N ALA A 73 -2.63 -9.32 8.04
CA ALA A 73 -3.83 -9.96 8.53
C ALA A 73 -4.47 -10.93 7.51
N LEU A 74 -4.14 -10.89 6.21
CA LEU A 74 -4.43 -12.03 5.33
C LEU A 74 -3.58 -13.25 5.72
N GLU A 75 -2.29 -13.04 6.01
CA GLU A 75 -1.35 -14.10 6.41
C GLU A 75 -1.77 -14.75 7.72
N VAL A 76 -2.07 -13.95 8.76
CA VAL A 76 -2.57 -14.43 10.06
C VAL A 76 -3.89 -15.22 9.90
N HIS A 77 -4.68 -14.91 8.87
CA HIS A 77 -5.92 -15.63 8.55
C HIS A 77 -5.73 -16.77 7.53
N GLY A 78 -4.49 -17.23 7.34
CA GLY A 78 -4.18 -18.47 6.63
C GLY A 78 -3.75 -18.32 5.17
N LEU A 79 -3.52 -17.09 4.68
CA LEU A 79 -2.97 -16.89 3.33
C LEU A 79 -1.54 -17.47 3.19
N ASP A 80 -0.83 -17.64 4.31
CA ASP A 80 0.50 -18.26 4.38
C ASP A 80 0.49 -19.77 4.08
N LYS A 81 -0.68 -20.39 3.98
CA LYS A 81 -0.85 -21.84 3.77
C LYS A 81 -1.67 -22.14 2.52
N CYS A 82 -1.04 -22.84 1.59
CA CYS A 82 -1.70 -23.42 0.41
C CYS A 82 -1.49 -24.94 0.44
N PRO A 83 -2.49 -25.73 0.87
CA PRO A 83 -2.44 -27.19 0.85
C PRO A 83 -2.42 -27.77 -0.57
N ASP A 84 -2.96 -27.04 -1.54
CA ASP A 84 -2.97 -27.45 -2.94
C ASP A 84 -1.60 -27.25 -3.60
N HIS A 85 -1.33 -28.08 -4.62
CA HIS A 85 -0.16 -27.93 -5.48
C HIS A 85 -0.50 -27.23 -6.80
N GLY A 86 0.48 -26.50 -7.34
CA GLY A 86 0.37 -25.84 -8.63
C GLY A 86 -0.34 -24.47 -8.59
N ILE A 87 -0.24 -23.74 -9.70
CA ILE A 87 -0.70 -22.36 -9.80
C ILE A 87 -2.22 -22.20 -9.63
N GLU A 88 -3.00 -23.18 -10.09
CA GLU A 88 -4.46 -23.14 -10.00
C GLU A 88 -4.96 -23.30 -8.56
N GLY A 89 -4.33 -24.19 -7.79
CA GLY A 89 -4.57 -24.32 -6.35
C GLY A 89 -4.19 -23.05 -5.60
N PHE A 90 -3.00 -22.51 -5.89
CA PHE A 90 -2.52 -21.26 -5.32
C PHE A 90 -3.48 -20.10 -5.56
N LYS A 91 -3.88 -19.85 -6.82
CA LYS A 91 -4.85 -18.79 -7.17
C LYS A 91 -6.16 -18.94 -6.40
N ARG A 92 -6.69 -20.16 -6.28
CA ARG A 92 -7.94 -20.45 -5.57
C ARG A 92 -7.82 -20.08 -4.09
N TYR A 93 -6.76 -20.51 -3.42
CA TYR A 93 -6.54 -20.22 -2.00
C TYR A 93 -6.30 -18.72 -1.76
N THR A 94 -5.49 -18.06 -2.59
CA THR A 94 -5.29 -16.61 -2.50
C THR A 94 -6.60 -15.85 -2.69
N ALA A 95 -7.39 -16.20 -3.70
CA ALA A 95 -8.68 -15.56 -3.94
C ALA A 95 -9.65 -15.75 -2.77
N MET A 96 -9.72 -16.95 -2.20
CA MET A 96 -10.56 -17.25 -1.03
C MET A 96 -10.14 -16.47 0.21
N ALA A 97 -8.84 -16.35 0.48
CA ALA A 97 -8.33 -15.57 1.61
C ALA A 97 -8.69 -14.08 1.48
N VAL A 98 -8.52 -13.51 0.28
CA VAL A 98 -8.90 -12.12 -0.01
C VAL A 98 -10.41 -11.92 0.16
N LEU A 99 -11.24 -12.82 -0.38
CA LEU A 99 -12.70 -12.76 -0.23
C LEU A 99 -13.12 -12.80 1.24
N ALA A 100 -12.62 -13.78 2.00
CA ALA A 100 -12.95 -13.96 3.41
C ALA A 100 -12.59 -12.70 4.22
N ARG A 101 -11.41 -12.12 3.96
CA ARG A 101 -10.99 -10.89 4.64
C ARG A 101 -11.86 -9.69 4.30
N ASN A 102 -12.25 -9.55 3.03
CA ASN A 102 -13.15 -8.49 2.60
C ASN A 102 -14.51 -8.56 3.32
N ILE A 103 -15.04 -9.77 3.51
CA ILE A 103 -16.28 -9.99 4.28
C ILE A 103 -16.09 -9.55 5.75
N GLN A 104 -14.99 -9.93 6.40
CA GLN A 104 -14.70 -9.49 7.77
C GLN A 104 -14.58 -7.96 7.87
N LYS A 105 -13.89 -7.32 6.93
CA LYS A 105 -13.75 -5.85 6.84
C LYS A 105 -15.10 -5.16 6.69
N LEU A 106 -15.96 -5.69 5.82
CA LEU A 106 -17.30 -5.17 5.61
C LEU A 106 -18.13 -5.25 6.91
N GLY A 107 -18.10 -6.40 7.58
CA GLY A 107 -18.78 -6.57 8.87
C GLY A 107 -18.30 -5.57 9.93
N ALA A 108 -17.00 -5.34 10.02
CA ALA A 108 -16.43 -4.35 10.95
C ALA A 108 -16.88 -2.91 10.63
N GLU A 109 -16.95 -2.53 9.35
CA GLU A 109 -17.41 -1.20 8.95
C GLU A 109 -18.90 -1.00 9.22
N ILE A 110 -19.74 -2.02 8.99
CA ILE A 110 -21.17 -2.00 9.35
C ILE A 110 -21.33 -1.79 10.87
N GLN A 111 -20.59 -2.53 11.69
CA GLN A 111 -20.65 -2.38 13.15
C GLN A 111 -20.20 -0.98 13.60
N LYS A 112 -19.15 -0.43 12.97
CA LYS A 112 -18.66 0.91 13.25
C LYS A 112 -19.71 1.98 12.90
N GLN A 113 -20.42 1.83 11.79
CA GLN A 113 -21.51 2.73 11.42
C GLN A 113 -22.68 2.64 12.41
N ALA A 114 -23.06 1.44 12.83
CA ALA A 114 -24.11 1.23 13.83
C ALA A 114 -23.76 1.92 15.16
N ARG A 115 -22.52 1.78 15.65
CA ARG A 115 -22.04 2.44 16.88
C ARG A 115 -22.00 3.96 16.83
N LYS A 116 -21.86 4.55 15.63
CA LYS A 116 -21.90 6.02 15.46
C LYS A 116 -23.32 6.59 15.43
N ARG A 117 -24.31 5.75 15.16
CA ARG A 117 -25.74 6.13 15.07
C ARG A 117 -26.48 5.93 16.41
N ALA A 118 -25.94 5.09 17.28
CA ALA A 118 -26.38 4.92 18.67
C ALA A 118 -25.80 6.03 19.55
#